data_AF-A7I9X5-F1
#
_entry.id   AF-A7I9X5-F1
#
_cell.length_a   1.000
_cell.length_b   1.000
_cell.length_c   1.000
_cell.angle_alpha   90.00
_cell.angle_beta   90.00
_cell.angle_gamma   90.00
#
_symmetry.space_group_name_H-M   'P 1'
#
loop_
_entity.id
_entity.type
_entity.pdbx_description
1 polymer ?
#
loop_
_entity_poly.entity_id
_entity_poly.type
_entity_poly.pdbx_seq_one_letter_code
_entity_poly.pdbx_strand_id
1 'polypeptide(L)' 'MPTSKKQLTKLNQAKKVKAEELAKQAAAGSDSAKKKLKKLEKKLK' A
#
# COMPACT_ATOMS: atom_id res chain seq x y z
N MET A 1 -0.82 15.55 -15.13
CA MET A 1 -1.88 16.23 -14.36
C MET A 1 -1.41 16.40 -12.91
N PRO A 2 -1.11 17.61 -12.44
CA PRO A 2 -0.80 17.83 -11.03
C PRO A 2 -2.04 17.51 -10.20
N THR A 3 -1.92 16.56 -9.28
CA THR A 3 -3.01 16.20 -8.37
C THR A 3 -3.08 17.21 -7.23
N SER A 4 -4.29 17.69 -6.92
CA SER A 4 -4.51 18.63 -5.83
C SER A 4 -4.10 18.02 -4.48
N LYS A 5 -3.72 18.85 -3.49
CA LYS A 5 -3.39 18.38 -2.13
C LYS A 5 -4.46 17.44 -1.54
N LYS A 6 -5.74 17.74 -1.78
CA LYS A 6 -6.88 16.90 -1.35
C LYS A 6 -6.93 15.54 -2.06
N GLN A 7 -6.50 15.45 -3.32
CA GLN A 7 -6.37 14.18 -4.02
C GLN A 7 -5.15 13.40 -3.53
N LEU A 8 -4.04 14.08 -3.22
CA LEU A 8 -2.84 13.44 -2.68
C LEU A 8 -3.11 12.76 -1.33
N THR A 9 -3.87 13.42 -0.45
CA THR A 9 -4.26 12.84 0.85
C THR A 9 -5.17 11.62 0.70
N LYS A 10 -6.16 11.67 -0.19
CA LYS A 10 -7.01 10.51 -0.52
C LYS A 10 -6.20 9.35 -1.10
N LEU A 11 -5.26 9.63 -2.00
CA LEU A 11 -4.38 8.60 -2.58
C LEU A 11 -3.47 7.98 -1.52
N ASN A 12 -2.95 8.76 -0.58
CA ASN A 12 -2.13 8.25 0.51
C ASN A 12 -2.92 7.39 1.50
N GLN A 13 -4.17 7.75 1.80
CA GLN A 13 -5.08 6.90 2.57
C GLN A 13 -5.36 5.59 1.84
N ALA A 14 -5.68 5.64 0.54
CA ALA A 14 -5.91 4.43 -0.26
C ALA A 14 -4.67 3.52 -0.34
N LYS A 15 -3.47 4.09 -0.38
CA LYS A 15 -2.21 3.32 -0.31
C LYS A 15 -2.03 2.66 1.06
N LYS A 16 -2.35 3.34 2.16
CA LYS A 16 -2.29 2.77 3.51
C LYS A 16 -3.27 1.60 3.68
N VAL A 17 -4.52 1.76 3.26
CA VAL A 17 -5.53 0.69 3.33
C VAL A 17 -5.11 -0.53 2.52
N LYS A 18 -4.61 -0.34 1.30
CA LYS A 18 -4.07 -1.44 0.49
C LYS A 18 -2.85 -2.10 1.12
N ALA A 19 -1.99 -1.33 1.79
CA ALA A 19 -0.85 -1.88 2.52
C ALA A 19 -1.31 -2.71 3.72
N GLU A 20 -2.32 -2.26 4.47
CA GLU A 20 -2.93 -3.00 5.58
C GLU A 20 -3.64 -4.28 5.11
N GLU A 21 -4.36 -4.26 3.99
CA GLU A 21 -4.94 -5.47 3.40
C GLU A 21 -3.87 -6.48 2.97
N LEU A 22 -2.82 -6.00 2.29
CA LEU A 22 -1.69 -6.86 1.92
C LEU A 22 -0.94 -7.37 3.14
N ALA A 23 -0.88 -6.59 4.23
CA ALA A 23 -0.32 -7.02 5.51
C ALA A 23 -1.14 -8.13 6.15
N LYS A 24 -2.47 -7.97 6.19
CA LYS A 24 -3.39 -9.01 6.69
C LYS A 24 -3.29 -10.29 5.86
N GLN A 25 -3.26 -10.18 4.53
CA GLN A 25 -3.09 -11.34 3.66
C GLN A 25 -1.71 -11.99 3.80
N ALA A 26 -0.65 -11.20 4.00
CA ALA A 26 0.70 -11.72 4.26
C ALA A 26 0.78 -12.42 5.63
N ALA A 27 0.11 -11.89 6.65
CA ALA A 27 -0.01 -12.51 7.97
C ALA A 27 -0.83 -13.80 7.92
N ALA A 28 -1.82 -13.89 7.03
CA ALA A 28 -2.58 -15.10 6.75
C ALA A 28 -1.81 -16.15 5.92
N GLY A 29 -0.51 -15.94 5.67
CA GLY A 29 0.36 -16.91 4.99
C GLY A 29 0.47 -16.75 3.47
N SER A 30 -0.06 -15.68 2.87
CA SER A 30 0.10 -15.44 1.44
C SER A 30 1.47 -14.86 1.10
N ASP A 31 2.36 -15.69 0.56
CA ASP A 31 3.68 -15.27 0.05
C ASP A 31 3.59 -14.20 -1.05
N SER A 32 2.53 -14.26 -1.85
CA SER A 32 2.27 -13.27 -2.91
C SER A 32 1.96 -11.88 -2.32
N ALA A 33 1.20 -11.82 -1.22
CA ALA A 33 0.90 -10.59 -0.52
C ALA A 33 2.14 -10.04 0.19
N LYS A 34 2.95 -10.92 0.81
CA LYS A 34 4.23 -10.55 1.45
C LYS A 34 5.21 -9.92 0.44
N LYS A 35 5.35 -10.50 -0.76
CA LYS A 35 6.18 -9.93 -1.84
C LYS A 35 5.64 -8.57 -2.32
N LYS A 36 4.33 -8.43 -2.47
CA LYS A 36 3.68 -7.16 -2.88
C LYS A 36 3.85 -6.07 -1.83
N LEU A 37 3.69 -6.40 -0.55
CA LEU A 37 3.87 -5.49 0.58
C LEU A 37 5.32 -4.98 0.64
N LYS A 38 6.30 -5.89 0.58
CA LYS A 38 7.73 -5.54 0.59
C LYS A 38 8.13 -4.67 -0.60
N LYS A 39 7.51 -4.87 -1.78
CA LYS A 39 7.73 -4.03 -2.97
C LYS A 39 7.08 -2.65 -2.85
N LEU A 40 5.95 -2.55 -2.15
CA LEU A 40 5.29 -1.28 -1.83
C LEU A 40 6.10 -0.46 -0.82
N GLU A 41 6.57 -1.09 0.26
CA GLU A 41 7.45 -0.45 1.25
C GLU A 41 8.72 0.12 0.60
N LYS A 42 9.38 -0.66 -0.27
CA LYS A 42 10.57 -0.21 -1.00
C LYS A 42 10.32 0.97 -1.96
N LYS A 43 9.09 1.18 -2.42
CA LYS A 43 8.73 2.32 -3.29
C LYS A 43 8.33 3.57 -2.51
N LEU A 44 8.03 3.40 -1.22
CA LEU A 44 7.66 4.47 -0.30
C LEU A 44 8.86 4.98 0.52
N LYS A 45 9.93 4.19 0.60
CA LYS A 45 11.23 4.56 1.14
C LYS A 45 12.06 5.28 0.08
#